data_AF-A0A2G6NQY9-F1
#
_entry.id   AF-A0A2G6NQY9-F1
#
_cell.length_a   1.000
_cell.length_b   1.000
_cell.length_c   1.000
_cell.angle_alpha   90.00
_cell.angle_beta   90.00
_cell.angle_gamma   90.00
#
_symmetry.space_group_name_H-M   'P 1'
#
loop_
_entity.id
_entity.type
_entity.pdbx_description
1 polymer ?
#
loop_
_entity_poly.entity_id
_entity_poly.type
_entity_poly.pdbx_seq_one_letter_code
_entity_poly.pdbx_strand_id
1 'polypeptide(L)'
;MIDRINLNGMTVLTEAGTGPFLYSGLISAIAGAEKVYIISKDSFYGKFQEIKNEFDRRTLSWGIKSENIKFFKEKSRLPYDIDLILNLGFVRPINSNLLLHCSKNLIISYMCEKWEYRQEDLDLEMCNRFGIPVAGLNESFGNFNIFRACGQLAMKILFEAGCEVTGCKIGILSSDAFGKVIHKTLIRNNSSSHLFLNLDELLNFDISNMDVLLIAEYSNSQNVLEGFSADYIKSKNPQLKIISFDINFDMFSKKFRIEVKKFLNSNNISLSDANVFHSISYVADKIYWDEVSLNQNITVVITDKKIEPLVSPQKITIAIKDPVYVFWNLFNYLAKSNYQSWPSIINESVKIYKSAYISKFNVIIKENTVIEPNVTIIRKISKIMALVHIDHCSKIYKECLIASSAEISVTFKIGNSCWIGTNSSIIKNINHGK
;
A
#
# COMPACT_ATOMS: atom_id res chain seq x y z
N MET A 1 -26.64 15.37 20.22
CA MET A 1 -26.86 13.96 20.61
C MET A 1 -26.24 13.11 19.51
N ILE A 2 -25.39 12.14 19.84
CA ILE A 2 -25.03 11.11 18.86
C ILE A 2 -26.20 10.14 18.91
N ASP A 3 -27.00 10.08 17.86
CA ASP A 3 -28.05 9.06 17.75
C ASP A 3 -27.38 7.70 17.89
N ARG A 4 -27.76 6.94 18.92
CA ARG A 4 -27.25 5.58 19.11
C ARG A 4 -27.86 4.71 18.00
N ILE A 5 -27.01 3.98 17.28
CA ILE A 5 -27.46 2.97 16.33
C ILE A 5 -28.34 1.96 17.10
N ASN A 6 -29.54 1.71 16.59
CA ASN A 6 -30.51 0.77 17.16
C ASN A 6 -30.87 -0.27 16.08
N LEU A 7 -30.49 -1.52 16.33
CA LEU A 7 -30.74 -2.66 15.45
C LEU A 7 -31.73 -3.66 16.07
N ASN A 8 -32.51 -3.25 17.08
CA ASN A 8 -33.47 -4.13 17.74
C ASN A 8 -34.43 -4.78 16.72
N GLY A 9 -34.58 -6.10 16.82
CA GLY A 9 -35.44 -6.89 15.93
C GLY A 9 -34.88 -7.14 14.53
N MET A 10 -33.63 -6.74 14.25
CA MET A 10 -32.99 -6.99 12.96
C MET A 10 -32.06 -8.21 13.02
N THR A 11 -32.07 -8.98 11.94
CA THR A 11 -31.03 -9.97 11.63
C THR A 11 -29.97 -9.36 10.72
N VAL A 12 -28.73 -9.28 11.21
CA VAL A 12 -27.61 -8.62 10.53
C VAL A 12 -26.61 -9.64 9.97
N LEU A 13 -26.28 -9.54 8.69
CA LEU A 13 -25.18 -10.26 8.06
C LEU A 13 -23.96 -9.35 7.92
N THR A 14 -22.83 -9.80 8.44
CA THR A 14 -21.53 -9.12 8.35
C THR A 14 -20.39 -10.14 8.30
N GLU A 15 -19.16 -9.69 8.43
CA GLU A 15 -17.97 -10.53 8.55
C GLU A 15 -17.21 -10.29 9.86
N ALA A 16 -16.24 -11.16 10.12
CA ALA A 16 -15.15 -10.89 11.05
C ALA A 16 -13.81 -11.20 10.38
N GLY A 17 -12.96 -10.17 10.29
CA GLY A 17 -11.59 -10.25 9.82
C GLY A 17 -10.57 -9.87 10.89
N THR A 18 -9.34 -9.54 10.47
CA THR A 18 -8.30 -9.04 11.38
C THR A 18 -8.39 -7.53 11.57
N GLY A 19 -7.90 -7.03 12.71
CA GLY A 19 -7.85 -5.58 12.98
C GLY A 19 -9.25 -4.95 13.00
N PRO A 20 -9.47 -3.81 12.29
CA PRO A 20 -10.76 -3.12 12.26
C PRO A 20 -11.93 -3.98 11.78
N PHE A 21 -11.68 -4.96 10.91
CA PHE A 21 -12.71 -5.85 10.36
C PHE A 21 -13.28 -6.84 11.39
N LEU A 22 -12.72 -6.91 12.61
CA LEU A 22 -13.28 -7.69 13.71
C LEU A 22 -14.58 -7.08 14.26
N TYR A 23 -14.71 -5.75 14.19
CA TYR A 23 -15.65 -5.03 15.05
C TYR A 23 -17.07 -4.88 14.49
N SER A 24 -17.30 -5.09 13.19
CA SER A 24 -18.63 -4.91 12.59
C SER A 24 -19.70 -5.81 13.23
N GLY A 25 -19.36 -7.08 13.51
CA GLY A 25 -20.23 -8.01 14.24
C GLY A 25 -20.45 -7.60 15.70
N LEU A 26 -19.40 -7.14 16.39
CA LEU A 26 -19.49 -6.68 17.78
C LEU A 26 -20.37 -5.42 17.90
N ILE A 27 -20.19 -4.46 17.00
CA ILE A 27 -20.99 -3.23 16.92
C ILE A 27 -22.46 -3.58 16.68
N SER A 28 -22.74 -4.51 15.76
CA SER A 28 -24.10 -4.95 15.47
C SER A 28 -24.77 -5.55 16.70
N ALA A 29 -24.05 -6.38 17.45
CA ALA A 29 -24.55 -6.98 18.69
C ALA A 29 -24.78 -5.94 19.81
N ILE A 30 -23.85 -5.00 19.99
CA ILE A 30 -23.98 -3.89 20.96
C ILE A 30 -25.18 -3.00 20.64
N ALA A 31 -25.46 -2.79 19.35
CA ALA A 31 -26.59 -2.00 18.87
C ALA A 31 -27.95 -2.70 19.06
N GLY A 32 -27.98 -3.93 19.60
CA GLY A 32 -29.21 -4.63 19.95
C GLY A 32 -29.76 -5.56 18.86
N ALA A 33 -28.97 -5.91 17.83
CA ALA A 33 -29.39 -6.86 16.81
C ALA A 33 -29.92 -8.16 17.44
N GLU A 34 -31.06 -8.65 16.94
CA GLU A 34 -31.65 -9.91 17.41
C GLU A 34 -30.72 -11.07 17.09
N LYS A 35 -30.18 -11.07 15.86
CA LYS A 35 -29.21 -12.06 15.39
C LYS A 35 -28.11 -11.37 14.59
N VAL A 36 -26.87 -11.81 14.80
CA VAL A 36 -25.70 -11.39 14.04
C VAL A 36 -25.06 -12.61 13.40
N TYR A 37 -25.18 -12.71 12.07
CA TYR A 37 -24.53 -13.72 11.26
C TYR A 37 -23.20 -13.18 10.76
N ILE A 38 -22.13 -13.90 11.06
CA ILE A 38 -20.76 -13.50 10.79
C ILE A 38 -20.13 -14.49 9.83
N ILE A 39 -19.76 -14.02 8.64
CA ILE A 39 -18.91 -14.80 7.75
C ILE A 39 -17.45 -14.60 8.14
N SER A 40 -16.74 -15.69 8.37
CA SER A 40 -15.29 -15.64 8.59
C SER A 40 -14.63 -16.92 8.09
N LYS A 41 -13.45 -16.79 7.49
CA LYS A 41 -12.67 -17.91 6.95
C LYS A 41 -11.18 -17.61 7.04
N ASP A 42 -10.38 -18.65 6.83
CA ASP A 42 -8.94 -18.48 6.67
C ASP A 42 -8.65 -17.52 5.52
N SER A 43 -7.71 -16.61 5.75
CA SER A 43 -7.24 -15.65 4.75
C SER A 43 -5.73 -15.49 4.84
N PHE A 44 -5.17 -14.72 3.91
CA PHE A 44 -3.77 -14.30 3.98
C PHE A 44 -3.46 -13.50 5.26
N TYR A 45 -4.45 -12.79 5.80
CA TYR A 45 -4.26 -11.88 6.93
C TYR A 45 -4.37 -12.57 8.29
N GLY A 46 -5.08 -13.69 8.39
CA GLY A 46 -5.25 -14.42 9.64
C GLY A 46 -6.08 -15.70 9.49
N LYS A 47 -5.94 -16.60 10.47
CA LYS A 47 -6.70 -17.86 10.53
C LYS A 47 -8.06 -17.63 11.17
N PHE A 48 -9.07 -18.37 10.71
CA PHE A 48 -10.44 -18.32 11.24
C PHE A 48 -10.45 -18.49 12.76
N GLN A 49 -9.71 -19.47 13.29
CA GLN A 49 -9.70 -19.76 14.71
C GLN A 49 -9.12 -18.60 15.54
N GLU A 50 -8.09 -17.93 15.03
CA GLU A 50 -7.48 -16.77 15.71
C GLU A 50 -8.47 -15.60 15.78
N ILE A 51 -9.15 -15.33 14.67
CA ILE A 51 -10.18 -14.29 14.57
C ILE A 51 -11.34 -14.60 15.52
N LYS A 52 -11.83 -15.86 15.52
CA LYS A 52 -12.91 -16.28 16.40
C LYS A 52 -12.52 -16.14 17.88
N ASN A 53 -11.32 -16.59 18.25
CA ASN A 53 -10.84 -16.49 19.63
C ASN A 53 -10.76 -15.03 20.09
N GLU A 54 -10.26 -14.12 19.25
CA GLU A 54 -10.23 -12.70 19.58
C GLU A 54 -11.64 -12.10 19.66
N PHE A 55 -12.54 -12.47 18.74
CA PHE A 55 -13.94 -12.05 18.78
C PHE A 55 -14.64 -12.49 20.08
N ASP A 56 -14.48 -13.75 20.47
CA ASP A 56 -15.08 -14.31 21.69
C ASP A 56 -14.52 -13.60 22.94
N ARG A 57 -13.21 -13.33 22.99
CA ARG A 57 -12.59 -12.54 24.08
C ARG A 57 -13.22 -11.16 24.21
N ARG A 58 -13.44 -10.46 23.09
CA ARG A 58 -14.06 -9.13 23.09
C ARG A 58 -15.51 -9.21 23.55
N THR A 59 -16.27 -10.15 22.99
CA THR A 59 -17.67 -10.43 23.36
C THR A 59 -17.81 -10.62 24.87
N LEU A 60 -16.94 -11.45 25.46
CA LEU A 60 -16.89 -11.67 26.91
C LEU A 60 -16.52 -10.40 27.68
N SER A 61 -15.45 -9.72 27.28
CA SER A 61 -14.96 -8.51 27.97
C SER A 61 -15.96 -7.35 27.94
N TRP A 62 -16.84 -7.32 26.94
CA TRP A 62 -17.82 -6.26 26.72
C TRP A 62 -19.22 -6.64 27.21
N GLY A 63 -19.39 -7.84 27.78
CA GLY A 63 -20.69 -8.31 28.28
C GLY A 63 -21.73 -8.51 27.17
N ILE A 64 -21.29 -8.83 25.95
CA ILE A 64 -22.18 -9.08 24.82
C ILE A 64 -22.74 -10.50 24.91
N LYS A 65 -24.04 -10.62 24.67
CA LYS A 65 -24.77 -11.90 24.61
C LYS A 65 -24.33 -12.71 23.38
N SER A 66 -23.59 -13.79 23.60
CA SER A 66 -23.03 -14.61 22.52
C SER A 66 -24.07 -15.48 21.82
N GLU A 67 -25.21 -15.75 22.45
CA GLU A 67 -26.32 -16.54 21.90
C GLU A 67 -26.93 -15.93 20.63
N ASN A 68 -26.82 -14.61 20.47
CA ASN A 68 -27.31 -13.88 19.31
C ASN A 68 -26.31 -13.93 18.14
N ILE A 69 -25.10 -14.45 18.33
CA ILE A 69 -24.01 -14.37 17.36
C ILE A 69 -23.71 -15.76 16.79
N LYS A 70 -23.74 -15.90 15.47
CA LYS A 70 -23.43 -17.16 14.78
C LYS A 70 -22.40 -16.96 13.67
N PHE A 71 -21.36 -17.79 13.70
CA PHE A 71 -20.31 -17.80 12.68
C PHE A 71 -20.60 -18.82 11.58
N PHE A 72 -20.33 -18.42 10.35
CA PHE A 72 -20.42 -19.24 9.15
C PHE A 72 -19.13 -19.14 8.35
N LYS A 73 -18.63 -20.28 7.85
CA LYS A 73 -17.46 -20.30 6.95
C LYS A 73 -17.82 -20.01 5.50
N GLU A 74 -19.09 -20.25 5.13
CA GLU A 74 -19.58 -20.25 3.76
C GLU A 74 -20.98 -19.61 3.69
N LYS A 75 -21.24 -18.85 2.63
CA LYS A 75 -22.53 -18.17 2.40
C LYS A 75 -23.70 -19.13 2.17
N SER A 76 -23.43 -20.30 1.59
CA SER A 76 -24.45 -21.33 1.31
C SER A 76 -25.12 -21.90 2.57
N ARG A 77 -24.53 -21.68 3.75
CA ARG A 77 -25.06 -22.16 5.04
C ARG A 77 -25.82 -21.08 5.80
N LEU A 78 -25.96 -19.89 5.23
CA LEU A 78 -26.66 -18.80 5.88
C LEU A 78 -28.15 -19.11 6.02
N PRO A 79 -28.76 -18.79 7.17
CA PRO A 79 -30.21 -18.85 7.33
C PRO A 79 -30.93 -17.81 6.45
N TYR A 80 -32.24 -18.00 6.30
CA TYR A 80 -33.12 -17.01 5.68
C TYR A 80 -33.37 -15.80 6.61
N ASP A 81 -34.12 -14.82 6.11
CA ASP A 81 -34.64 -13.66 6.84
C ASP A 81 -33.56 -12.68 7.35
N ILE A 82 -32.55 -12.41 6.52
CA ILE A 82 -31.56 -11.35 6.77
C ILE A 82 -32.17 -9.98 6.43
N ASP A 83 -32.12 -9.04 7.38
CA ASP A 83 -32.69 -7.68 7.27
C ASP A 83 -31.65 -6.61 6.93
N LEU A 84 -30.38 -6.83 7.30
CA LEU A 84 -29.30 -5.89 7.04
C LEU A 84 -28.04 -6.63 6.59
N ILE A 85 -27.47 -6.25 5.43
CA ILE A 85 -26.18 -6.75 4.97
C ILE A 85 -25.15 -5.63 4.98
N LEU A 86 -23.99 -5.89 5.60
CA LEU A 86 -22.81 -5.03 5.48
C LEU A 86 -21.91 -5.55 4.34
N ASN A 87 -21.69 -4.74 3.31
CA ASN A 87 -20.88 -5.09 2.14
C ASN A 87 -19.37 -5.13 2.45
N LEU A 88 -18.92 -6.16 3.16
CA LEU A 88 -17.52 -6.38 3.53
C LEU A 88 -16.91 -7.56 2.75
N GLY A 89 -15.58 -7.74 2.81
CA GLY A 89 -14.80 -8.60 1.92
C GLY A 89 -15.26 -10.07 1.80
N PHE A 90 -15.53 -10.76 2.91
CA PHE A 90 -16.04 -12.13 2.98
C PHE A 90 -17.54 -12.24 2.66
N VAL A 91 -18.28 -11.14 2.80
CA VAL A 91 -19.70 -11.07 2.39
C VAL A 91 -19.80 -10.92 0.88
N ARG A 92 -18.91 -10.12 0.27
CA ARG A 92 -18.81 -9.92 -1.18
C ARG A 92 -18.56 -11.25 -1.94
N PRO A 93 -19.06 -11.39 -3.18
CA PRO A 93 -20.06 -10.52 -3.81
C PRO A 93 -21.45 -10.69 -3.16
N ILE A 94 -22.22 -9.61 -3.10
CA ILE A 94 -23.66 -9.65 -2.81
C ILE A 94 -24.38 -9.82 -4.15
N ASN A 95 -24.62 -11.08 -4.50
CA ASN A 95 -25.25 -11.48 -5.75
C ASN A 95 -26.67 -12.00 -5.52
N SER A 96 -27.34 -12.33 -6.62
CA SER A 96 -28.72 -12.84 -6.62
C SER A 96 -28.95 -14.01 -5.66
N ASN A 97 -27.99 -14.94 -5.59
CA ASN A 97 -28.10 -16.09 -4.72
C ASN A 97 -28.13 -15.68 -3.24
N LEU A 98 -27.32 -14.69 -2.83
CA LEU A 98 -27.38 -14.17 -1.47
C LEU A 98 -28.67 -13.40 -1.21
N LEU A 99 -29.14 -12.61 -2.18
CA LEU A 99 -30.36 -11.82 -2.06
C LEU A 99 -31.62 -12.71 -1.89
N LEU A 100 -31.62 -13.93 -2.44
CA LEU A 100 -32.71 -14.90 -2.23
C LEU A 100 -32.85 -15.39 -0.78
N HIS A 101 -31.83 -15.24 0.06
CA HIS A 101 -31.86 -15.61 1.48
C HIS A 101 -32.31 -14.47 2.40
N CYS A 102 -32.72 -13.33 1.84
CA CYS A 102 -32.97 -12.11 2.60
C CYS A 102 -34.46 -11.86 2.82
N SER A 103 -34.78 -11.07 3.85
CA SER A 103 -36.15 -10.68 4.15
C SER A 103 -36.67 -9.70 3.10
N LYS A 104 -38.00 -9.52 3.05
CA LYS A 104 -38.64 -8.52 2.17
C LYS A 104 -38.23 -7.08 2.48
N ASN A 105 -37.70 -6.83 3.67
CA ASN A 105 -37.32 -5.51 4.15
C ASN A 105 -35.79 -5.34 4.19
N LEU A 106 -35.05 -6.16 3.45
CA LEU A 106 -33.60 -6.10 3.38
C LEU A 106 -33.10 -4.68 3.08
N ILE A 107 -32.10 -4.24 3.83
CA ILE A 107 -31.30 -3.05 3.57
C ILE A 107 -29.84 -3.46 3.37
N ILE A 108 -29.14 -2.81 2.46
CA ILE A 108 -27.70 -3.03 2.24
C ILE A 108 -26.94 -1.76 2.61
N SER A 109 -26.03 -1.90 3.57
CA SER A 109 -24.99 -0.91 3.83
C SER A 109 -23.81 -1.20 2.92
N TYR A 110 -23.68 -0.42 1.85
CA TYR A 110 -22.52 -0.43 0.98
C TYR A 110 -21.37 0.25 1.72
N MET A 111 -20.46 -0.55 2.29
CA MET A 111 -19.39 -0.11 3.20
C MET A 111 -18.24 0.62 2.48
N CYS A 112 -18.59 1.42 1.47
CA CYS A 112 -17.75 2.29 0.65
C CYS A 112 -18.56 3.54 0.27
N GLU A 113 -17.88 4.57 -0.20
CA GLU A 113 -18.55 5.76 -0.74
C GLU A 113 -19.27 5.45 -2.05
N LYS A 114 -20.27 6.28 -2.40
CA LYS A 114 -21.11 6.04 -3.59
C LYS A 114 -20.31 6.00 -4.90
N TRP A 115 -19.26 6.81 -4.99
CA TRP A 115 -18.39 6.87 -6.17
C TRP A 115 -17.42 5.69 -6.27
N GLU A 116 -17.25 4.90 -5.21
CA GLU A 116 -16.39 3.71 -5.21
C GLU A 116 -17.14 2.45 -5.66
N TYR A 117 -18.33 2.61 -6.25
CA TYR A 117 -19.16 1.50 -6.66
C TYR A 117 -18.41 0.54 -7.60
N ARG A 118 -18.50 -0.75 -7.27
CA ARG A 118 -17.92 -1.87 -8.01
C ARG A 118 -19.02 -2.86 -8.34
N GLN A 119 -19.23 -3.10 -9.64
CA GLN A 119 -20.26 -4.02 -10.11
C GLN A 119 -20.03 -5.46 -9.62
N GLU A 120 -18.77 -5.85 -9.45
CA GLU A 120 -18.38 -7.15 -8.92
C GLU A 120 -18.72 -7.35 -7.44
N ASP A 121 -18.91 -6.27 -6.67
CA ASP A 121 -19.15 -6.34 -5.22
C ASP A 121 -20.65 -6.44 -4.88
N LEU A 122 -21.52 -5.83 -5.70
CA LEU A 122 -22.96 -5.73 -5.48
C LEU A 122 -23.73 -5.66 -6.80
N ASP A 123 -24.68 -6.58 -6.97
CA ASP A 123 -25.68 -6.58 -8.04
C ASP A 123 -26.73 -5.49 -7.80
N LEU A 124 -26.38 -4.25 -8.14
CA LEU A 124 -27.21 -3.06 -7.90
C LEU A 124 -28.47 -3.06 -8.79
N GLU A 125 -28.37 -3.61 -10.00
CA GLU A 125 -29.52 -3.72 -10.90
C GLU A 125 -30.60 -4.60 -10.29
N MET A 126 -30.20 -5.74 -9.72
CA MET A 126 -31.12 -6.61 -9.01
C MET A 126 -31.71 -5.94 -7.77
N CYS A 127 -30.90 -5.23 -6.99
CA CYS A 127 -31.39 -4.48 -5.83
C CYS A 127 -32.48 -3.48 -6.25
N ASN A 128 -32.27 -2.75 -7.34
CA ASN A 128 -33.27 -1.83 -7.89
C ASN A 128 -34.56 -2.55 -8.32
N ARG A 129 -34.44 -3.70 -9.00
CA ARG A 129 -35.60 -4.51 -9.44
C ARG A 129 -36.45 -5.01 -8.26
N PHE A 130 -35.82 -5.38 -7.15
CA PHE A 130 -36.50 -5.85 -5.95
C PHE A 130 -36.83 -4.74 -4.94
N GLY A 131 -36.51 -3.48 -5.25
CA GLY A 131 -36.75 -2.34 -4.36
C GLY A 131 -35.91 -2.36 -3.07
N ILE A 132 -34.74 -2.99 -3.09
CA ILE A 132 -33.83 -3.11 -1.95
C ILE A 132 -33.03 -1.81 -1.79
N PRO A 133 -33.17 -1.08 -0.66
CA PRO A 133 -32.39 0.13 -0.42
C PRO A 133 -30.90 -0.18 -0.24
N VAL A 134 -30.06 0.56 -0.95
CA VAL A 134 -28.60 0.50 -0.82
C VAL A 134 -28.07 1.85 -0.39
N ALA A 135 -27.37 1.89 0.75
CA ALA A 135 -26.77 3.11 1.30
C ALA A 135 -25.24 3.03 1.28
N GLY A 136 -24.59 3.94 0.55
CA GLY A 136 -23.14 4.17 0.66
C GLY A 136 -22.79 4.92 1.95
N LEU A 137 -21.54 4.77 2.39
CA LEU A 137 -21.00 5.58 3.49
C LEU A 137 -20.91 7.05 3.08
N ASN A 138 -21.03 7.96 4.05
CA ASN A 138 -20.72 9.37 3.88
C ASN A 138 -19.50 9.68 4.75
N GLU A 139 -18.31 9.48 4.20
CA GLU A 139 -17.03 9.74 4.82
C GLU A 139 -16.78 11.25 5.02
N SER A 140 -17.57 12.10 4.35
CA SER A 140 -17.54 13.55 4.50
C SER A 140 -18.38 14.03 5.69
N PHE A 141 -19.03 13.12 6.42
CA PHE A 141 -19.79 13.46 7.61
C PHE A 141 -18.87 14.07 8.67
N GLY A 142 -19.16 15.30 9.10
CA GLY A 142 -18.20 16.22 9.72
C GLY A 142 -17.49 15.76 11.01
N ASN A 143 -17.96 14.68 11.65
CA ASN A 143 -17.28 14.09 12.81
C ASN A 143 -16.18 13.08 12.42
N PHE A 144 -16.24 12.52 11.20
CA PHE A 144 -15.23 11.64 10.66
C PHE A 144 -14.24 12.49 9.86
N ASN A 145 -13.12 12.87 10.50
CA ASN A 145 -12.06 13.67 9.87
C ASN A 145 -11.24 12.88 8.81
N ILE A 146 -11.85 11.92 8.10
CA ILE A 146 -11.19 10.99 7.19
C ILE A 146 -10.48 11.77 6.07
N PHE A 147 -11.18 12.67 5.38
CA PHE A 147 -10.58 13.47 4.32
C PHE A 147 -9.54 14.48 4.80
N ARG A 148 -9.57 14.88 6.08
CA ARG A 148 -8.57 15.83 6.63
C ARG A 148 -7.15 15.25 6.59
N ALA A 149 -7.03 13.92 6.70
CA ALA A 149 -5.75 13.24 6.56
C ALA A 149 -5.14 13.43 5.16
N CYS A 150 -5.95 13.55 4.11
CA CYS A 150 -5.48 13.77 2.74
C CYS A 150 -4.71 15.10 2.61
N GLY A 151 -5.17 16.16 3.28
CA GLY A 151 -4.44 17.43 3.31
C GLY A 151 -3.08 17.32 3.99
N GLN A 152 -2.98 16.57 5.09
CA GLN A 152 -1.71 16.32 5.78
C GLN A 152 -0.76 15.46 4.94
N LEU A 153 -1.30 14.45 4.26
CA LEU A 153 -0.55 13.61 3.34
C LEU A 153 -0.01 14.42 2.16
N ALA A 154 -0.81 15.33 1.60
CA ALA A 154 -0.37 16.19 0.51
C ALA A 154 0.81 17.08 0.94
N MET A 155 0.76 17.67 2.14
CA MET A 155 1.90 18.41 2.70
C MET A 155 3.14 17.53 2.87
N LYS A 156 3.00 16.31 3.39
CA LYS A 156 4.11 15.36 3.51
C LYS A 156 4.76 15.08 2.15
N ILE A 157 3.95 14.79 1.13
CA ILE A 157 4.44 14.52 -0.23
C ILE A 157 5.16 15.74 -0.80
N LEU A 158 4.62 16.94 -0.57
CA LEU A 158 5.28 18.20 -0.98
C LEU A 158 6.64 18.37 -0.29
N PHE A 159 6.74 18.12 1.01
CA PHE A 159 8.02 18.18 1.73
C PHE A 159 9.01 17.13 1.23
N GLU A 160 8.56 15.91 0.96
CA GLU A 160 9.40 14.85 0.37
C GLU A 160 9.88 15.20 -1.04
N ALA A 161 9.10 15.99 -1.80
CA ALA A 161 9.51 16.55 -3.07
C ALA A 161 10.42 17.80 -2.94
N GLY A 162 10.84 18.14 -1.72
CA GLY A 162 11.68 19.31 -1.42
C GLY A 162 10.94 20.63 -1.68
N CYS A 163 9.64 20.68 -1.42
CA CYS A 163 8.82 21.87 -1.55
C CYS A 163 8.37 22.31 -0.15
N GLU A 164 8.84 23.47 0.28
CA GLU A 164 8.30 24.13 1.48
C GLU A 164 6.88 24.58 1.16
N VAL A 165 5.89 24.23 1.99
CA VAL A 165 4.48 24.56 1.69
C VAL A 165 4.22 26.07 1.79
N THR A 166 4.83 26.74 2.76
CA THR A 166 4.72 28.19 2.95
C THR A 166 5.33 28.94 1.77
N GLY A 167 4.58 29.86 1.17
CA GLY A 167 5.05 30.70 0.06
C GLY A 167 5.12 30.00 -1.30
N CYS A 168 5.01 28.68 -1.35
CA CYS A 168 5.05 27.89 -2.58
C CYS A 168 3.79 28.08 -3.44
N LYS A 169 3.99 28.20 -4.75
CA LYS A 169 2.94 28.36 -5.77
C LYS A 169 2.53 26.99 -6.30
N ILE A 170 1.38 26.50 -5.84
CA ILE A 170 0.97 25.10 -6.03
C ILE A 170 -0.30 25.03 -6.87
N GLY A 171 -0.21 24.47 -8.08
CA GLY A 171 -1.39 24.02 -8.82
C GLY A 171 -1.88 22.68 -8.30
N ILE A 172 -3.19 22.49 -8.19
CA ILE A 172 -3.82 21.22 -7.83
C ILE A 172 -4.80 20.86 -8.93
N LEU A 173 -4.60 19.75 -9.63
CA LEU A 173 -5.55 19.25 -10.64
C LEU A 173 -6.39 18.14 -10.03
N SER A 174 -7.67 18.41 -9.80
CA SER A 174 -8.62 17.46 -9.18
C SER A 174 -10.06 17.94 -9.30
N SER A 175 -10.93 17.09 -9.83
CA SER A 175 -12.38 17.25 -9.82
C SER A 175 -13.03 16.69 -8.54
N ASP A 176 -12.28 15.89 -7.78
CA ASP A 176 -12.75 15.17 -6.61
C ASP A 176 -12.87 16.02 -5.33
N ALA A 177 -13.55 15.46 -4.33
CA ALA A 177 -13.60 16.03 -2.98
C ALA A 177 -12.20 16.18 -2.36
N PHE A 178 -11.22 15.35 -2.75
CA PHE A 178 -9.84 15.40 -2.29
C PHE A 178 -9.17 16.74 -2.63
N GLY A 179 -9.29 17.20 -3.87
CA GLY A 179 -8.70 18.46 -4.33
C GLY A 179 -9.11 19.65 -3.45
N LYS A 180 -10.39 19.73 -3.10
CA LYS A 180 -10.94 20.78 -2.22
C LYS A 180 -10.32 20.75 -0.82
N VAL A 181 -10.17 19.56 -0.25
CA VAL A 181 -9.60 19.40 1.10
C VAL A 181 -8.10 19.68 1.12
N ILE A 182 -7.37 19.25 0.09
CA ILE A 182 -5.96 19.57 -0.10
C ILE A 182 -5.79 21.08 -0.25
N HIS A 183 -6.51 21.71 -1.18
CA HIS A 183 -6.45 23.15 -1.43
C HIS A 183 -6.67 23.98 -0.16
N LYS A 184 -7.74 23.67 0.58
CA LYS A 184 -8.03 24.32 1.87
C LYS A 184 -6.92 24.11 2.90
N THR A 185 -6.25 22.96 2.89
CA THR A 185 -5.14 22.66 3.80
C THR A 185 -3.89 23.47 3.41
N LEU A 186 -3.55 23.55 2.13
CA LEU A 186 -2.37 24.28 1.66
C LEU A 186 -2.52 25.79 1.86
N ILE A 187 -3.70 26.37 1.56
CA ILE A 187 -3.98 27.80 1.86
C ILE A 187 -3.79 28.11 3.34
N ARG A 188 -4.27 27.24 4.24
CA ARG A 188 -4.12 27.41 5.70
C ARG A 188 -2.67 27.32 6.17
N ASN A 189 -1.77 26.77 5.36
CA ASN A 189 -0.33 26.71 5.60
C ASN A 189 0.42 27.72 4.73
N ASN A 190 -0.24 28.84 4.39
CA ASN A 190 0.36 29.98 3.70
C ASN A 190 0.95 29.66 2.31
N SER A 191 0.47 28.62 1.63
CA SER A 191 0.78 28.40 0.20
C SER A 191 0.02 29.39 -0.69
N SER A 192 0.56 29.67 -1.87
CA SER A 192 -0.19 30.27 -2.98
C SER A 192 -0.76 29.15 -3.87
N SER A 193 -1.81 28.46 -3.41
CA SER A 193 -2.37 27.31 -4.14
C SER A 193 -3.62 27.62 -4.96
N HIS A 194 -3.73 26.99 -6.13
CA HIS A 194 -4.87 27.10 -7.04
C HIS A 194 -5.42 25.70 -7.37
N LEU A 195 -6.74 25.54 -7.37
CA LEU A 195 -7.41 24.27 -7.69
C LEU A 195 -8.01 24.37 -9.10
N PHE A 196 -7.58 23.46 -9.98
CA PHE A 196 -8.11 23.24 -11.32
C PHE A 196 -9.04 22.03 -11.29
N LEU A 197 -10.28 22.20 -11.71
CA LEU A 197 -11.29 21.13 -11.72
C LEU A 197 -11.17 20.24 -12.97
N ASN A 198 -10.47 20.71 -13.99
CA ASN A 198 -10.25 20.02 -15.26
C ASN A 198 -8.97 20.53 -15.93
N LEU A 199 -8.56 19.85 -17.01
CA LEU A 199 -7.33 20.19 -17.72
C LEU A 199 -7.44 21.52 -18.48
N ASP A 200 -8.62 21.90 -18.97
CA ASP A 200 -8.81 23.16 -19.69
C ASP A 200 -8.54 24.37 -18.80
N GLU A 201 -8.97 24.33 -17.54
CA GLU A 201 -8.65 25.35 -16.54
C GLU A 201 -7.13 25.47 -16.31
N LEU A 202 -6.42 24.34 -16.26
CA LEU A 202 -4.96 24.31 -16.11
C LEU A 202 -4.24 24.85 -17.36
N LEU A 203 -4.69 24.48 -18.56
CA LEU A 203 -4.08 24.93 -19.83
C LEU A 203 -4.24 26.43 -20.06
N ASN A 204 -5.33 27.02 -19.57
CA ASN A 204 -5.59 28.46 -19.64
C ASN A 204 -4.88 29.27 -18.54
N PHE A 205 -4.18 28.62 -17.62
CA PHE A 205 -3.49 29.26 -16.50
C PHE A 205 -2.01 29.54 -16.81
N ASP A 206 -1.47 30.66 -16.30
CA ASP A 206 -0.04 30.92 -16.40
C ASP A 206 0.75 30.06 -15.41
N ILE A 207 1.34 28.98 -15.93
CA ILE A 207 2.18 28.05 -15.15
C ILE A 207 3.65 28.49 -15.04
N SER A 208 4.05 29.62 -15.64
CA SER A 208 5.47 30.03 -15.75
C SER A 208 6.16 30.18 -14.39
N ASN A 209 5.42 30.65 -13.38
CA ASN A 209 5.90 30.87 -12.02
C ASN A 209 5.40 29.82 -11.02
N MET A 210 4.83 28.71 -11.48
CA MET A 210 4.32 27.64 -10.59
C MET A 210 5.48 26.75 -10.12
N ASP A 211 5.55 26.47 -8.82
CA ASP A 211 6.61 25.62 -8.26
C ASP A 211 6.25 24.14 -8.41
N VAL A 212 4.97 23.82 -8.20
CA VAL A 212 4.46 22.45 -8.17
C VAL A 212 3.09 22.35 -8.82
N LEU A 213 2.86 21.31 -9.61
CA LEU A 213 1.55 20.81 -10.00
C LEU A 213 1.27 19.47 -9.30
N LEU A 214 0.28 19.45 -8.41
CA LEU A 214 -0.19 18.27 -7.69
C LEU A 214 -1.42 17.69 -8.39
N ILE A 215 -1.38 16.44 -8.81
CA ILE A 215 -2.48 15.76 -9.49
C ILE A 215 -3.19 14.88 -8.47
N ALA A 216 -4.41 15.23 -8.08
CA ALA A 216 -5.17 14.56 -7.03
C ALA A 216 -6.52 14.05 -7.55
N GLU A 217 -6.49 13.36 -8.69
CA GLU A 217 -7.66 12.84 -9.40
C GLU A 217 -7.76 11.32 -9.23
N TYR A 218 -8.90 10.85 -8.72
CA TYR A 218 -9.16 9.47 -8.35
C TYR A 218 -10.36 8.89 -9.11
N SER A 219 -11.43 9.68 -9.28
CA SER A 219 -12.65 9.19 -9.93
C SER A 219 -12.51 9.08 -11.46
N ASN A 220 -11.65 9.89 -12.07
CA ASN A 220 -11.41 9.83 -13.50
C ASN A 220 -10.27 8.86 -13.86
N SER A 221 -10.64 7.70 -14.42
CA SER A 221 -9.70 6.65 -14.86
C SER A 221 -9.02 6.92 -16.21
N GLN A 222 -9.44 7.97 -16.92
CA GLN A 222 -8.83 8.39 -18.19
C GLN A 222 -7.57 9.23 -17.96
N ASN A 223 -6.73 9.38 -18.99
CA ASN A 223 -5.48 10.14 -18.89
C ASN A 223 -5.75 11.62 -18.54
N VAL A 224 -5.72 11.95 -17.25
CA VAL A 224 -6.00 13.29 -16.70
C VAL A 224 -5.08 14.39 -17.30
N LEU A 225 -3.95 13.99 -17.90
CA LEU A 225 -2.96 14.86 -18.54
C LEU A 225 -2.91 14.73 -20.07
N GLU A 226 -3.90 14.12 -20.71
CA GLU A 226 -3.92 14.00 -22.18
C GLU A 226 -4.00 15.40 -22.81
N GLY A 227 -2.91 15.86 -23.43
CA GLY A 227 -2.75 17.24 -23.92
C GLY A 227 -1.79 18.11 -23.10
N PHE A 228 -1.45 17.71 -21.87
CA PHE A 228 -0.43 18.36 -21.02
C PHE A 228 0.93 17.68 -21.22
N SER A 229 1.51 17.86 -22.40
CA SER A 229 2.75 17.16 -22.79
C SER A 229 3.99 17.68 -22.07
N ALA A 230 5.03 16.85 -21.97
CA ALA A 230 6.33 17.25 -21.44
C ALA A 230 6.92 18.43 -22.22
N ASP A 231 6.68 18.50 -23.54
CA ASP A 231 7.13 19.61 -24.39
C ASP A 231 6.38 20.90 -24.07
N TYR A 232 5.06 20.84 -23.85
CA TYR A 232 4.27 21.97 -23.40
C TYR A 232 4.80 22.51 -22.07
N ILE A 233 4.99 21.64 -21.07
CA ILE A 233 5.54 22.01 -19.76
C ILE A 233 6.92 22.64 -19.91
N LYS A 234 7.83 21.99 -20.65
CA LYS A 234 9.20 22.48 -20.85
C LYS A 234 9.23 23.84 -21.54
N SER A 235 8.29 24.13 -22.45
CA SER A 235 8.18 25.42 -23.13
C SER A 235 7.69 26.55 -22.22
N LYS A 236 6.92 26.23 -21.17
CA LYS A 236 6.29 27.22 -20.28
C LYS A 236 7.00 27.36 -18.93
N ASN A 237 7.39 26.25 -18.33
CA ASN A 237 8.08 26.17 -17.05
C ASN A 237 8.92 24.87 -16.95
N PRO A 238 10.23 24.94 -17.29
CA PRO A 238 11.10 23.77 -17.25
C PRO A 238 11.45 23.30 -15.83
N GLN A 239 11.14 24.10 -14.79
CA GLN A 239 11.41 23.78 -13.39
C GLN A 239 10.18 23.26 -12.64
N LEU A 240 9.02 23.21 -13.29
CA LEU A 240 7.77 22.76 -12.68
C LEU A 240 7.90 21.33 -12.16
N LYS A 241 7.69 21.13 -10.87
CA LYS A 241 7.60 19.80 -10.27
C LYS A 241 6.20 19.26 -10.46
N ILE A 242 6.07 18.07 -11.03
CA ILE A 242 4.77 17.39 -11.16
C ILE A 242 4.74 16.24 -10.16
N ILE A 243 3.71 16.22 -9.32
CA ILE A 243 3.54 15.27 -8.23
C ILE A 243 2.17 14.62 -8.38
N SER A 244 2.13 13.29 -8.39
CA SER A 244 0.87 12.55 -8.30
C SER A 244 0.48 12.33 -6.83
N PHE A 245 -0.71 12.77 -6.45
CA PHE A 245 -1.37 12.47 -5.20
C PHE A 245 -2.23 11.22 -5.38
N ASP A 246 -1.57 10.10 -5.63
CA ASP A 246 -2.24 8.80 -5.70
C ASP A 246 -2.25 8.17 -4.30
N ILE A 247 -3.41 8.19 -3.64
CA ILE A 247 -3.60 7.48 -2.37
C ILE A 247 -3.60 5.96 -2.61
N ASN A 248 -3.74 5.52 -3.87
CA ASN A 248 -3.75 4.13 -4.29
C ASN A 248 -2.49 3.78 -5.09
N PHE A 249 -1.37 3.57 -4.39
CA PHE A 249 -0.16 2.97 -4.97
C PHE A 249 -0.44 1.66 -5.74
N ASP A 250 -1.57 1.00 -5.45
CA ASP A 250 -2.04 -0.21 -6.09
C ASP A 250 -2.61 0.00 -7.52
N MET A 251 -3.06 1.21 -7.88
CA MET A 251 -3.63 1.51 -9.20
C MET A 251 -2.56 1.93 -10.22
N PHE A 252 -1.52 2.66 -9.80
CA PHE A 252 -0.31 2.87 -10.61
C PHE A 252 0.34 1.53 -11.03
N SER A 253 0.27 0.52 -10.15
CA SER A 253 0.71 -0.85 -10.47
C SER A 253 -0.13 -1.53 -11.56
N LYS A 254 -1.41 -1.16 -11.75
CA LYS A 254 -2.31 -1.79 -12.76
C LYS A 254 -1.99 -1.40 -14.20
N LYS A 255 -1.49 -0.18 -14.44
CA LYS A 255 -1.06 0.24 -15.79
C LYS A 255 0.30 -0.37 -16.15
N PHE A 256 1.19 -0.50 -15.16
CA PHE A 256 2.44 -1.26 -15.26
C PHE A 256 2.22 -2.79 -15.38
N ARG A 257 1.08 -3.32 -14.92
CA ARG A 257 0.75 -4.77 -14.90
C ARG A 257 0.56 -5.41 -16.29
N ILE A 258 0.32 -4.66 -17.36
CA ILE A 258 0.02 -5.24 -18.69
C ILE A 258 1.30 -5.48 -19.51
N GLU A 259 2.28 -4.55 -19.46
CA GLU A 259 3.53 -4.72 -20.22
C GLU A 259 4.55 -5.63 -19.52
N VAL A 260 4.53 -5.67 -18.18
CA VAL A 260 5.53 -6.40 -17.38
C VAL A 260 5.21 -7.89 -17.19
N LYS A 261 3.95 -8.31 -17.35
CA LYS A 261 3.51 -9.71 -17.17
C LYS A 261 4.14 -10.71 -18.13
N LYS A 262 4.69 -10.26 -19.27
CA LYS A 262 5.35 -11.16 -20.22
C LYS A 262 6.74 -11.63 -19.78
N PHE A 263 7.35 -11.04 -18.74
CA PHE A 263 8.76 -11.25 -18.42
C PHE A 263 9.12 -11.55 -16.95
N LEU A 264 8.17 -11.55 -16.00
CA LEU A 264 8.52 -11.59 -14.57
C LEU A 264 8.07 -12.85 -13.80
N ASN A 265 9.07 -13.66 -13.43
CA ASN A 265 9.04 -14.49 -12.22
C ASN A 265 9.99 -13.86 -11.18
N SER A 266 9.67 -13.98 -9.89
CA SER A 266 10.43 -13.42 -8.75
C SER A 266 11.90 -13.86 -8.64
N ASN A 267 12.31 -14.84 -9.43
CA ASN A 267 13.67 -15.37 -9.46
C ASN A 267 14.59 -14.62 -10.42
N ASN A 268 14.06 -13.67 -11.20
CA ASN A 268 14.77 -13.01 -12.27
C ASN A 268 15.06 -11.52 -11.98
N ILE A 269 15.16 -11.10 -10.71
CA ILE A 269 15.65 -9.76 -10.34
C ILE A 269 16.99 -9.90 -9.63
N SER A 270 18.00 -9.15 -10.08
CA SER A 270 19.35 -9.34 -9.58
C SER A 270 20.20 -8.06 -9.59
N LEU A 271 21.24 -8.04 -8.75
CA LEU A 271 22.30 -7.02 -8.83
C LEU A 271 23.19 -7.28 -10.05
N SER A 272 24.09 -6.32 -10.32
CA SER A 272 24.97 -6.26 -11.48
C SER A 272 25.88 -7.48 -11.63
N ASP A 273 26.27 -8.10 -10.51
CA ASP A 273 27.22 -9.21 -10.42
C ASP A 273 26.56 -10.61 -10.40
N ALA A 274 25.22 -10.66 -10.43
CA ALA A 274 24.51 -11.88 -10.14
C ALA A 274 24.44 -12.86 -11.34
N ASN A 275 24.60 -14.14 -11.05
CA ASN A 275 24.58 -15.23 -12.02
C ASN A 275 23.14 -15.76 -12.29
N VAL A 276 22.17 -14.85 -12.44
CA VAL A 276 20.75 -15.16 -12.58
C VAL A 276 20.33 -15.00 -14.03
N PHE A 277 20.05 -16.12 -14.71
CA PHE A 277 19.73 -16.15 -16.14
C PHE A 277 18.43 -15.38 -16.45
N HIS A 278 18.44 -14.55 -17.50
CA HIS A 278 17.34 -13.66 -17.91
C HIS A 278 16.86 -12.72 -16.80
N SER A 279 17.81 -12.07 -16.10
CA SER A 279 17.52 -11.17 -15.00
C SER A 279 17.25 -9.72 -15.41
N ILE A 280 16.45 -9.04 -14.59
CA ILE A 280 16.30 -7.60 -14.56
C ILE A 280 17.29 -7.05 -13.53
N SER A 281 18.08 -6.06 -13.93
CA SER A 281 18.99 -5.31 -13.05
C SER A 281 18.79 -3.81 -13.22
N TYR A 282 19.56 -3.00 -12.50
CA TYR A 282 19.57 -1.54 -12.67
C TYR A 282 20.98 -0.98 -12.77
N VAL A 283 21.10 0.18 -13.41
CA VAL A 283 22.31 1.01 -13.34
C VAL A 283 21.91 2.48 -13.21
N ALA A 284 22.36 3.09 -12.12
CA ALA A 284 22.08 4.48 -11.77
C ALA A 284 23.32 5.38 -11.80
N ASP A 285 24.51 4.76 -11.79
CA ASP A 285 25.77 5.47 -11.90
C ASP A 285 26.54 4.95 -13.12
N LYS A 286 27.06 5.89 -13.90
CA LYS A 286 27.86 5.64 -15.10
C LYS A 286 29.16 4.90 -14.83
N ILE A 287 29.54 4.63 -13.57
CA ILE A 287 30.74 3.83 -13.27
C ILE A 287 30.45 2.32 -13.24
N TYR A 288 29.18 1.90 -13.17
CA TYR A 288 28.76 0.49 -13.11
C TYR A 288 28.07 0.01 -14.39
N TRP A 289 28.04 0.86 -15.43
CA TRP A 289 27.36 0.54 -16.68
C TRP A 289 27.98 -0.65 -17.40
N ASP A 290 29.31 -0.78 -17.38
CA ASP A 290 30.07 -1.81 -18.05
C ASP A 290 29.80 -3.18 -17.40
N GLU A 291 29.76 -3.25 -16.08
CA GLU A 291 29.42 -4.46 -15.33
C GLU A 291 28.04 -5.00 -15.75
N VAL A 292 27.03 -4.13 -15.77
CA VAL A 292 25.66 -4.50 -16.17
C VAL A 292 25.56 -4.78 -17.68
N SER A 293 26.29 -4.03 -18.49
CA SER A 293 26.32 -4.12 -19.97
C SER A 293 27.01 -5.39 -20.47
N LEU A 294 28.03 -5.87 -19.76
CA LEU A 294 28.81 -7.06 -20.12
C LEU A 294 28.22 -8.35 -19.53
N ASN A 295 27.44 -8.29 -18.45
CA ASN A 295 26.86 -9.47 -17.83
C ASN A 295 25.79 -10.12 -18.74
N GLN A 296 26.11 -11.26 -19.34
CA GLN A 296 25.23 -11.97 -20.30
C GLN A 296 23.94 -12.51 -19.68
N ASN A 297 23.87 -12.61 -18.35
CA ASN A 297 22.68 -13.10 -17.65
C ASN A 297 21.60 -12.02 -17.50
N ILE A 298 21.97 -10.73 -17.56
CA ILE A 298 21.05 -9.61 -17.42
C ILE A 298 20.45 -9.29 -18.79
N THR A 299 19.13 -9.38 -18.91
CA THR A 299 18.39 -9.10 -20.16
C THR A 299 17.67 -7.76 -20.15
N VAL A 300 17.25 -7.29 -18.97
CA VAL A 300 16.56 -6.01 -18.80
C VAL A 300 17.33 -5.11 -17.85
N VAL A 301 17.55 -3.85 -18.23
CA VAL A 301 18.30 -2.87 -17.44
C VAL A 301 17.42 -1.65 -17.17
N ILE A 302 17.10 -1.42 -15.90
CA ILE A 302 16.45 -0.19 -15.45
C ILE A 302 17.53 0.87 -15.25
N THR A 303 17.46 1.96 -15.99
CA THR A 303 18.51 2.99 -15.95
C THR A 303 17.93 4.37 -16.20
N ASP A 304 18.74 5.42 -16.13
CA ASP A 304 18.31 6.75 -16.51
C ASP A 304 18.61 7.03 -18.00
N LYS A 305 18.00 8.09 -18.55
CA LYS A 305 18.20 8.48 -19.96
C LYS A 305 19.64 8.91 -20.30
N LYS A 306 20.47 9.21 -19.30
CA LYS A 306 21.85 9.65 -19.51
C LYS A 306 22.78 8.45 -19.66
N ILE A 307 22.49 7.36 -18.95
CA ILE A 307 23.29 6.12 -18.93
C ILE A 307 22.76 5.11 -19.97
N GLU A 308 21.47 5.13 -20.30
CA GLU A 308 20.87 4.27 -21.33
C GLU A 308 21.71 4.12 -22.61
N PRO A 309 22.28 5.19 -23.22
CA PRO A 309 23.09 5.05 -24.43
C PRO A 309 24.39 4.23 -24.25
N LEU A 310 24.84 4.04 -23.01
CA LEU A 310 26.03 3.25 -22.68
C LEU A 310 25.71 1.76 -22.52
N VAL A 311 24.45 1.41 -22.22
CA VAL A 311 24.05 0.01 -22.05
C VAL A 311 24.09 -0.71 -23.39
N SER A 312 24.58 -1.95 -23.39
CA SER A 312 24.68 -2.77 -24.60
C SER A 312 23.34 -2.81 -25.36
N PRO A 313 23.34 -2.56 -26.68
CA PRO A 313 22.12 -2.56 -27.49
C PRO A 313 21.45 -3.95 -27.59
N GLN A 314 22.13 -5.00 -27.11
CA GLN A 314 21.57 -6.35 -27.02
C GLN A 314 20.64 -6.54 -25.80
N LYS A 315 20.57 -5.56 -24.89
CA LYS A 315 19.73 -5.58 -23.69
C LYS A 315 18.52 -4.69 -23.87
N ILE A 316 17.44 -5.01 -23.16
CA ILE A 316 16.25 -4.16 -23.10
C ILE A 316 16.49 -3.10 -22.02
N THR A 317 16.45 -1.82 -22.39
CA THR A 317 16.57 -0.71 -21.43
C THR A 317 15.19 -0.18 -21.02
N ILE A 318 15.05 0.17 -19.74
CA ILE A 318 13.91 0.91 -19.20
C ILE A 318 14.46 2.21 -18.65
N ALA A 319 14.36 3.29 -19.42
CA ALA A 319 14.84 4.60 -19.03
C ALA A 319 13.85 5.34 -18.12
N ILE A 320 14.23 5.57 -16.87
CA ILE A 320 13.41 6.20 -15.83
C ILE A 320 14.25 7.15 -14.96
N LYS A 321 13.61 8.15 -14.36
CA LYS A 321 14.29 9.21 -13.61
C LYS A 321 15.01 8.71 -12.36
N ASP A 322 14.48 7.66 -11.71
CA ASP A 322 15.05 7.06 -10.50
C ASP A 322 15.09 5.53 -10.65
N PRO A 323 16.11 5.00 -11.36
CA PRO A 323 16.21 3.58 -11.64
C PRO A 323 16.41 2.74 -10.38
N VAL A 324 17.04 3.29 -9.34
CA VAL A 324 17.26 2.64 -8.05
C VAL A 324 15.94 2.39 -7.35
N TYR A 325 15.12 3.45 -7.19
CA TYR A 325 13.82 3.35 -6.55
C TYR A 325 12.88 2.38 -7.27
N VAL A 326 12.85 2.43 -8.60
CA VAL A 326 11.95 1.61 -9.43
C VAL A 326 12.35 0.14 -9.36
N PHE A 327 13.65 -0.15 -9.44
CA PHE A 327 14.18 -1.50 -9.31
C PHE A 327 13.80 -2.13 -7.97
N TRP A 328 14.00 -1.41 -6.86
CA TRP A 328 13.70 -1.93 -5.54
C TRP A 328 12.21 -2.06 -5.24
N ASN A 329 11.37 -1.16 -5.76
CA ASN A 329 9.93 -1.33 -5.65
C ASN A 329 9.42 -2.53 -6.44
N LEU A 330 9.97 -2.76 -7.63
CA LEU A 330 9.67 -3.95 -8.42
C LEU A 330 10.07 -5.22 -7.67
N PHE A 331 11.27 -5.24 -7.08
CA PHE A 331 11.74 -6.33 -6.23
C PHE A 331 10.79 -6.62 -5.07
N ASN A 332 10.40 -5.59 -4.32
CA ASN A 332 9.47 -5.71 -3.19
C ASN A 332 8.08 -6.18 -3.63
N TYR A 333 7.60 -5.69 -4.77
CA TYR A 333 6.33 -6.12 -5.35
C TYR A 333 6.35 -7.61 -5.70
N LEU A 334 7.38 -8.08 -6.42
CA LEU A 334 7.51 -9.50 -6.77
C LEU A 334 7.63 -10.40 -5.54
N ALA A 335 8.37 -9.94 -4.53
CA ALA A 335 8.49 -10.62 -3.25
C ALA A 335 7.12 -10.78 -2.56
N LYS A 336 6.24 -9.77 -2.64
CA LYS A 336 4.87 -9.84 -2.09
C LYS A 336 3.95 -10.79 -2.85
N SER A 337 4.00 -10.77 -4.18
CA SER A 337 3.08 -11.55 -5.02
C SER A 337 3.33 -13.07 -5.00
N ASN A 338 4.53 -13.53 -4.65
CA ASN A 338 4.89 -14.95 -4.58
C ASN A 338 5.15 -15.44 -3.14
N TYR A 339 4.44 -14.89 -2.14
CA TYR A 339 4.66 -15.23 -0.73
C TYR A 339 4.45 -16.73 -0.44
N GLN A 340 5.55 -17.44 -0.18
CA GLN A 340 5.56 -18.78 0.39
C GLN A 340 6.46 -18.81 1.62
N SER A 341 6.05 -19.51 2.67
CA SER A 341 6.86 -19.70 3.87
C SER A 341 7.92 -20.77 3.59
N TRP A 342 9.20 -20.41 3.68
CA TRP A 342 10.33 -21.33 3.53
C TRP A 342 11.32 -21.16 4.70
N PRO A 343 12.04 -22.21 5.12
CA PRO A 343 13.01 -22.13 6.22
C PRO A 343 14.10 -21.12 5.91
N SER A 344 14.42 -20.24 6.85
CA SER A 344 15.46 -19.23 6.67
C SER A 344 16.79 -19.87 6.24
N ILE A 345 17.46 -19.25 5.27
CA ILE A 345 18.73 -19.70 4.71
C ILE A 345 19.81 -18.82 5.30
N ILE A 346 20.67 -19.39 6.14
CA ILE A 346 21.76 -18.67 6.80
C ILE A 346 23.04 -19.38 6.40
N ASN A 347 23.97 -18.63 5.79
CA ASN A 347 25.27 -19.17 5.43
C ASN A 347 26.04 -19.58 6.71
N GLU A 348 26.79 -20.68 6.64
CA GLU A 348 27.52 -21.24 7.79
C GLU A 348 28.58 -20.29 8.38
N SER A 349 29.10 -19.36 7.57
CA SER A 349 30.08 -18.35 8.00
C SER A 349 29.49 -17.20 8.81
N VAL A 350 28.16 -17.09 8.90
CA VAL A 350 27.50 -15.99 9.62
C VAL A 350 27.74 -16.13 11.13
N LYS A 351 28.25 -15.07 11.75
CA LYS A 351 28.45 -15.02 13.20
C LYS A 351 27.20 -14.46 13.87
N ILE A 352 26.45 -15.33 14.54
CA ILE A 352 25.21 -14.95 15.25
C ILE A 352 25.41 -15.05 16.74
N TYR A 353 25.21 -13.95 17.45
CA TYR A 353 25.25 -13.95 18.91
C TYR A 353 24.06 -14.70 19.52
N LYS A 354 24.27 -15.42 20.63
CA LYS A 354 23.26 -16.31 21.24
C LYS A 354 21.94 -15.61 21.62
N SER A 355 21.99 -14.32 21.96
CA SER A 355 20.80 -13.54 22.34
C SER A 355 20.09 -12.87 21.16
N ALA A 356 20.62 -12.98 19.94
CA ALA A 356 19.94 -12.49 18.75
C ALA A 356 18.73 -13.37 18.41
N TYR A 357 17.65 -12.73 17.96
CA TYR A 357 16.48 -13.42 17.43
C TYR A 357 16.44 -13.27 15.91
N ILE A 358 16.46 -14.40 15.21
CA ILE A 358 16.26 -14.46 13.76
C ILE A 358 15.03 -15.33 13.51
N SER A 359 14.10 -14.81 12.71
CA SER A 359 12.94 -15.60 12.27
C SER A 359 13.38 -16.90 11.62
N LYS A 360 12.75 -18.02 12.01
CA LYS A 360 12.96 -19.35 11.41
C LYS A 360 12.52 -19.45 9.95
N PHE A 361 11.75 -18.48 9.47
CA PHE A 361 11.22 -18.46 8.12
C PHE A 361 11.53 -17.16 7.39
N ASN A 362 11.80 -17.31 6.09
CA ASN A 362 11.87 -16.22 5.11
C ASN A 362 12.94 -15.15 5.39
N VAL A 363 14.06 -15.52 6.00
CA VAL A 363 15.26 -14.69 6.12
C VAL A 363 16.37 -15.33 5.31
N ILE A 364 17.07 -14.55 4.49
CA ILE A 364 18.34 -14.96 3.87
C ILE A 364 19.45 -14.13 4.50
N ILE A 365 20.49 -14.79 5.00
CA ILE A 365 21.71 -14.13 5.45
C ILE A 365 22.89 -14.76 4.72
N LYS A 366 23.58 -13.94 3.92
CA LYS A 366 24.75 -14.35 3.15
C LYS A 366 26.02 -14.33 3.96
N GLU A 367 27.08 -14.91 3.39
CA GLU A 367 28.39 -15.12 3.98
C GLU A 367 28.99 -13.90 4.68
N ASN A 368 29.80 -14.18 5.71
CA ASN A 368 30.60 -13.20 6.45
C ASN A 368 29.80 -12.04 7.08
N THR A 369 28.51 -12.26 7.34
CA THR A 369 27.66 -11.31 8.09
C THR A 369 27.84 -11.49 9.59
N VAL A 370 27.84 -10.40 10.35
CA VAL A 370 27.89 -10.39 11.82
C VAL A 370 26.58 -9.87 12.40
N ILE A 371 25.96 -10.66 13.26
CA ILE A 371 24.74 -10.33 14.01
C ILE A 371 25.06 -10.26 15.50
N GLU A 372 25.10 -9.05 16.02
CA GLU A 372 25.47 -8.76 17.41
C GLU A 372 24.33 -9.06 18.42
N PRO A 373 24.62 -9.10 19.74
CA PRO A 373 23.64 -9.33 20.80
C PRO A 373 22.33 -8.53 20.67
N ASN A 374 21.22 -9.21 20.99
CA ASN A 374 19.87 -8.63 21.06
C ASN A 374 19.34 -8.03 19.76
N VAL A 375 19.97 -8.32 18.61
CA VAL A 375 19.41 -8.01 17.30
C VAL A 375 18.14 -8.83 17.08
N THR A 376 17.10 -8.20 16.55
CA THR A 376 15.84 -8.87 16.21
C THR A 376 15.54 -8.70 14.73
N ILE A 377 15.51 -9.81 13.99
CA ILE A 377 15.10 -9.87 12.58
C ILE A 377 13.78 -10.64 12.50
N ILE A 378 12.69 -9.94 12.18
CA ILE A 378 11.33 -10.51 12.23
C ILE A 378 10.88 -11.15 10.91
N ARG A 379 9.85 -12.01 11.00
CA ARG A 379 9.29 -12.79 9.90
C ARG A 379 8.64 -11.91 8.83
N LYS A 380 9.25 -11.86 7.63
CA LYS A 380 8.71 -11.73 6.26
C LYS A 380 9.80 -11.16 5.36
N ILE A 381 10.28 -11.97 4.42
CA ILE A 381 11.21 -11.68 3.30
C ILE A 381 12.25 -10.57 3.58
N SER A 382 13.16 -10.79 4.53
CA SER A 382 14.32 -9.90 4.67
C SER A 382 15.56 -10.60 4.11
N LYS A 383 16.28 -9.91 3.22
CA LYS A 383 17.55 -10.39 2.66
C LYS A 383 18.68 -9.54 3.23
N ILE A 384 19.65 -10.20 3.82
CA ILE A 384 20.88 -9.60 4.34
C ILE A 384 22.02 -10.17 3.49
N MET A 385 22.63 -9.30 2.70
CA MET A 385 23.68 -9.68 1.76
C MET A 385 25.02 -9.84 2.48
N ALA A 386 26.09 -10.16 1.74
CA ALA A 386 27.35 -10.54 2.34
C ALA A 386 28.03 -9.36 3.05
N LEU A 387 28.89 -9.64 4.02
CA LEU A 387 29.72 -8.63 4.71
C LEU A 387 28.91 -7.55 5.47
N VAL A 388 27.67 -7.82 5.82
CA VAL A 388 26.85 -6.88 6.61
C VAL A 388 27.23 -6.98 8.09
N HIS A 389 27.32 -5.85 8.78
CA HIS A 389 27.43 -5.81 10.24
C HIS A 389 26.20 -5.15 10.85
N ILE A 390 25.48 -5.88 11.70
CA ILE A 390 24.34 -5.37 12.46
C ILE A 390 24.72 -5.36 13.93
N ASP A 391 24.88 -4.17 14.47
CA ASP A 391 25.33 -3.90 15.82
C ASP A 391 24.19 -4.01 16.85
N HIS A 392 24.54 -4.04 18.14
CA HIS A 392 23.70 -4.49 19.24
C HIS A 392 22.32 -3.82 19.30
N CYS A 393 21.32 -4.57 19.76
CA CYS A 393 19.97 -4.08 20.06
C CYS A 393 19.18 -3.47 18.87
N SER A 394 19.64 -3.70 17.64
CA SER A 394 18.96 -3.25 16.43
C SER A 394 17.77 -4.15 16.06
N LYS A 395 16.70 -3.53 15.53
CA LYS A 395 15.49 -4.22 15.09
C LYS A 395 15.27 -4.01 13.60
N ILE A 396 15.27 -5.10 12.86
CA ILE A 396 15.00 -5.11 11.43
C ILE A 396 13.61 -5.67 11.23
N TYR A 397 12.73 -4.83 10.70
CA TYR A 397 11.35 -5.19 10.45
C TYR A 397 11.21 -5.91 9.09
N LYS A 398 10.00 -6.00 8.54
CA LYS A 398 9.67 -6.92 7.45
C LYS A 398 10.13 -6.36 6.11
N GLU A 399 10.41 -7.23 5.15
CA GLU A 399 10.62 -6.85 3.74
C GLU A 399 11.85 -5.96 3.55
N CYS A 400 12.87 -6.12 4.38
CA CYS A 400 14.07 -5.30 4.31
C CYS A 400 15.13 -5.95 3.43
N LEU A 401 15.80 -5.15 2.62
CA LEU A 401 17.05 -5.55 1.98
C LEU A 401 18.19 -4.74 2.57
N ILE A 402 19.19 -5.43 3.11
CA ILE A 402 20.44 -4.84 3.55
C ILE A 402 21.51 -5.34 2.60
N ALA A 403 21.97 -4.47 1.70
CA ALA A 403 22.93 -4.80 0.66
C ALA A 403 24.35 -4.97 1.22
N SER A 404 25.26 -5.51 0.41
CA SER A 404 26.55 -6.00 0.90
C SER A 404 27.38 -4.89 1.54
N SER A 405 28.17 -5.24 2.55
CA SER A 405 29.07 -4.30 3.23
C SER A 405 28.38 -3.12 3.94
N ALA A 406 27.06 -3.19 4.16
CA ALA A 406 26.35 -2.20 4.96
C ALA A 406 26.62 -2.40 6.46
N GLU A 407 26.69 -1.30 7.19
CA GLU A 407 26.87 -1.26 8.63
C GLU A 407 25.67 -0.58 9.30
N ILE A 408 25.10 -1.24 10.32
CA ILE A 408 24.00 -0.71 11.11
C ILE A 408 24.47 -0.63 12.55
N SER A 409 24.69 0.59 13.07
CA SER A 409 25.20 0.81 14.43
C SER A 409 24.15 0.50 15.52
N VAL A 410 24.54 0.69 16.77
CA VAL A 410 23.76 0.31 17.95
C VAL A 410 22.35 0.93 17.98
N THR A 411 21.34 0.13 18.34
CA THR A 411 19.97 0.57 18.67
C THR A 411 19.15 1.17 17.51
N PHE A 412 19.32 0.71 16.27
CA PHE A 412 18.49 1.14 15.15
C PHE A 412 17.16 0.39 15.04
N LYS A 413 16.13 1.06 14.52
CA LYS A 413 14.88 0.45 14.08
C LYS A 413 14.72 0.66 12.58
N ILE A 414 14.97 -0.39 11.79
CA ILE A 414 14.77 -0.37 10.34
C ILE A 414 13.33 -0.82 10.07
N GLY A 415 12.47 0.10 9.63
CA GLY A 415 11.04 -0.12 9.38
C GLY A 415 10.74 -1.18 8.31
N ASN A 416 9.46 -1.37 7.96
CA ASN A 416 9.12 -2.32 6.91
C ASN A 416 9.49 -1.79 5.52
N SER A 417 9.80 -2.69 4.59
CA SER A 417 10.09 -2.38 3.19
C SER A 417 11.27 -1.40 3.02
N CYS A 418 12.23 -1.43 3.95
CA CYS A 418 13.40 -0.55 3.93
C CYS A 418 14.56 -1.17 3.14
N TRP A 419 15.28 -0.33 2.43
CA TRP A 419 16.51 -0.71 1.73
C TRP A 419 17.70 0.05 2.29
N ILE A 420 18.76 -0.69 2.63
CA ILE A 420 20.06 -0.14 3.00
C ILE A 420 21.03 -0.50 1.88
N GLY A 421 21.60 0.52 1.25
CA GLY A 421 22.48 0.37 0.10
C GLY A 421 23.84 -0.26 0.44
N THR A 422 24.53 -0.71 -0.60
CA THR A 422 25.88 -1.28 -0.47
C THR A 422 26.82 -0.25 0.17
N ASN A 423 27.71 -0.67 1.06
CA ASN A 423 28.65 0.21 1.78
C ASN A 423 27.99 1.36 2.58
N SER A 424 26.69 1.27 2.89
CA SER A 424 26.01 2.30 3.66
C SER A 424 26.24 2.08 5.17
N SER A 425 26.67 3.12 5.88
CA SER A 425 26.74 3.11 7.34
C SER A 425 25.58 3.92 7.94
N ILE A 426 24.79 3.29 8.80
CA ILE A 426 23.69 3.92 9.53
C ILE A 426 24.10 4.06 10.99
N ILE A 427 24.45 5.30 11.39
CA ILE A 427 25.06 5.60 12.69
C ILE A 427 24.15 6.54 13.49
N LYS A 428 23.99 6.28 14.79
CA LYS A 428 23.18 7.10 15.71
C LYS A 428 24.10 7.89 16.63
N ASN A 429 23.86 9.20 16.78
CA ASN A 429 24.59 10.11 17.66
C ASN A 429 26.12 10.07 17.45
N ILE A 430 26.60 10.72 16.39
CA ILE A 430 28.01 11.05 16.25
C ILE A 430 28.32 12.18 17.26
N ASN A 431 28.88 11.82 18.42
CA ASN A 431 29.51 12.77 19.32
C ASN A 431 31.00 12.81 18.95
N HIS A 432 31.42 13.79 18.16
CA HIS A 432 32.84 14.09 18.06
C HIS A 432 33.29 14.66 19.41
N GLY A 433 34.31 14.05 20.02
CA GLY A 433 34.91 14.54 21.26
C GLY A 433 35.29 16.02 21.14
N LYS A 434 35.24 16.73 22.28
CA LYS A 434 35.65 18.14 22.38
C LYS A 434 37.07 18.37 21.89
#